data_AF-A0A832MRU3-F1
#
_entry.id   AF-A0A832MRU3-F1
#
_cell.length_a   1.000
_cell.length_b   1.000
_cell.length_c   1.000
_cell.angle_alpha   90.00
_cell.angle_beta   90.00
_cell.angle_gamma   90.00
#
_symmetry.space_group_name_H-M   'P 1'
#
loop_
_entity.id
_entity.type
_entity.pdbx_description
1 polymer ?
#
loop_
_entity_poly.entity_id
_entity_poly.type
_entity_poly.pdbx_seq_one_letter_code
_entity_poly.pdbx_strand_id
1 'polypeptide(L)'
;MMNITKHLILIFFTVLPLINFAQESSDFDCVDKFERLETGVKSQKTVSYKIISSQKLYTEESFEFSQGIVLISDLNDDLNPKELVKTIATIGVKNKLSKIIAFKSCRAVKIYYQVIKPTIEQKNYLEKNLIAKVDIDINKSLSKKERRKNKKKRDFIESVGIEVCEILTKGEVENFSQEKLSNAMVPKLSENIEEMMKVYDLSFEVSSDLFMKDLTFYLIDNCKIVNEFANKKE
;
A
#
# COMPACT_ATOMS: atom_id res chain seq x y z
N MET A 1 35.25 10.30 -10.53
CA MET A 1 35.04 9.19 -9.58
C MET A 1 34.58 9.71 -8.22
N MET A 2 33.59 10.63 -8.19
CA MET A 2 33.22 11.41 -6.99
C MET A 2 31.69 11.68 -6.91
N ASN A 3 30.88 10.72 -7.38
CA ASN A 3 29.41 10.81 -7.36
C ASN A 3 28.77 9.64 -6.59
N ILE A 4 29.27 8.41 -6.80
CA ILE A 4 28.76 7.19 -6.13
C ILE A 4 28.92 7.26 -4.60
N THR A 5 30.05 7.79 -4.10
CA THR A 5 30.33 7.90 -2.66
C THR A 5 29.42 8.89 -1.94
N LYS A 6 28.99 9.96 -2.62
CA LYS A 6 27.99 10.90 -2.07
C LYS A 6 26.60 10.27 -2.00
N HIS A 7 26.23 9.47 -3.00
CA HIS A 7 24.97 8.73 -3.01
C HIS A 7 24.93 7.65 -1.91
N LEU A 8 26.05 6.95 -1.64
CA LEU A 8 26.16 5.94 -0.57
C LEU A 8 25.92 6.51 0.84
N ILE A 9 26.42 7.72 1.14
CA ILE A 9 26.20 8.37 2.43
C ILE A 9 24.72 8.79 2.60
N LEU A 10 24.07 9.21 1.52
CA LEU A 10 22.64 9.55 1.52
C LEU A 10 21.76 8.32 1.75
N ILE A 11 22.13 7.17 1.17
CA ILE A 11 21.44 5.89 1.35
C ILE A 11 21.40 5.50 2.84
N PHE A 12 22.52 5.59 3.55
CA PHE A 12 22.58 5.18 4.97
C PHE A 12 21.60 5.95 5.88
N PHE A 13 21.35 7.23 5.60
CA PHE A 13 20.43 8.06 6.40
C PHE A 13 18.94 7.81 6.11
N THR A 14 18.58 7.26 4.94
CA THR A 14 17.18 7.04 4.55
C THR A 14 16.63 5.67 4.95
N VAL A 15 17.49 4.68 5.24
CA VAL A 15 17.06 3.29 5.52
C VAL A 15 16.62 3.07 6.98
N LEU A 16 17.18 3.82 7.92
CA LEU A 16 17.00 3.63 9.37
C LEU A 16 15.56 3.79 9.92
N PRO A 17 14.59 4.48 9.27
CA PRO A 17 13.20 4.47 9.73
C PRO A 17 12.26 3.51 8.97
N LEU A 18 12.73 2.74 7.97
CA LEU A 18 11.84 2.05 7.02
C LEU A 18 10.95 0.95 7.64
N ILE A 19 11.38 0.25 8.70
CA ILE A 19 10.53 -0.78 9.32
C ILE A 19 9.37 -0.14 10.11
N ASN A 20 9.57 1.03 10.71
CA ASN A 20 8.46 1.80 11.32
C ASN A 20 7.58 2.48 10.25
N PHE A 21 8.06 2.61 9.00
CA PHE A 21 7.32 3.22 7.88
C PHE A 21 6.53 2.23 7.03
N ALA A 22 6.80 0.92 7.16
CA ALA A 22 5.96 -0.12 6.59
C ALA A 22 4.66 -0.34 7.40
N GLN A 23 4.52 0.33 8.56
CA GLN A 23 3.24 0.43 9.24
C GLN A 23 2.29 1.30 8.44
N GLU A 24 1.08 0.79 8.28
CA GLU A 24 -0.10 1.43 7.69
C GLU A 24 -0.10 2.96 7.88
N SER A 25 -0.25 3.73 6.81
CA SER A 25 -0.62 5.13 6.95
C SER A 25 -2.10 5.18 7.35
N SER A 26 -2.37 5.07 8.64
CA SER A 26 -3.71 5.18 9.21
C SER A 26 -3.95 6.61 9.69
N ASP A 27 -4.80 7.37 9.00
CA ASP A 27 -5.33 8.64 9.50
C ASP A 27 -6.68 8.36 10.18
N PHE A 28 -6.63 8.05 11.48
CA PHE A 28 -7.83 7.78 12.28
C PHE A 28 -8.64 9.04 12.60
N ASP A 29 -8.16 10.22 12.23
CA ASP A 29 -8.98 11.42 12.27
C ASP A 29 -10.02 11.33 11.16
N CYS A 30 -11.31 11.33 11.50
CA CYS A 30 -12.39 11.27 10.53
C CYS A 30 -13.11 12.61 10.36
N VAL A 31 -12.65 13.68 11.02
CA VAL A 31 -13.39 14.93 11.13
C VAL A 31 -13.12 15.83 9.92
N ASP A 32 -11.86 15.90 9.47
CA ASP A 32 -11.45 16.79 8.38
C ASP A 32 -10.92 16.06 7.13
N LYS A 33 -10.82 16.80 6.01
CA LYS A 33 -10.16 16.41 4.73
C LYS A 33 -10.92 15.41 3.84
N PHE A 34 -12.24 15.57 3.70
CA PHE A 34 -12.99 14.83 2.68
C PHE A 34 -12.68 15.36 1.27
N GLU A 35 -12.32 14.46 0.36
CA GLU A 35 -12.24 14.74 -1.06
C GLU A 35 -13.61 14.62 -1.71
N ARG A 36 -13.87 15.46 -2.71
CA ARG A 36 -15.04 15.36 -3.58
C ARG A 36 -14.67 14.71 -4.91
N LEU A 37 -15.53 13.81 -5.38
CA LEU A 37 -15.36 13.12 -6.65
C LEU A 37 -16.65 13.08 -7.44
N GLU A 38 -16.55 13.37 -8.74
CA GLU A 38 -17.64 13.12 -9.67
C GLU A 38 -17.77 11.61 -9.95
N THR A 39 -18.96 11.07 -9.75
CA THR A 39 -19.20 9.62 -9.79
C THR A 39 -19.57 9.12 -11.19
N GLY A 40 -20.01 10.03 -12.07
CA GLY A 40 -20.62 9.69 -13.36
C GLY A 40 -21.95 8.92 -13.23
N VAL A 41 -22.61 9.02 -12.06
CA VAL A 41 -23.91 8.42 -11.75
C VAL A 41 -24.97 9.53 -11.72
N LYS A 42 -26.17 9.26 -12.25
CA LYS A 42 -27.25 10.26 -12.33
C LYS A 42 -27.86 10.60 -10.97
N SER A 43 -28.11 9.59 -10.16
CA SER A 43 -28.76 9.69 -8.83
C SER A 43 -27.88 10.35 -7.76
N GLN A 44 -26.56 10.38 -7.95
CA GLN A 44 -25.65 11.13 -7.10
C GLN A 44 -24.43 11.56 -7.92
N LYS A 45 -24.40 12.83 -8.35
CA LYS A 45 -23.33 13.34 -9.23
C LYS A 45 -21.97 13.41 -8.55
N THR A 46 -21.96 13.73 -7.26
CA THR A 46 -20.74 13.90 -6.47
C THR A 46 -20.81 13.10 -5.18
N VAL A 47 -19.67 12.57 -4.75
CA VAL A 47 -19.52 11.90 -3.47
C VAL A 47 -18.34 12.50 -2.71
N SER A 48 -18.51 12.68 -1.41
CA SER A 48 -17.49 13.09 -0.47
C SER A 48 -16.94 11.86 0.24
N TYR A 49 -15.64 11.61 0.11
CA TYR A 49 -14.98 10.44 0.68
C TYR A 49 -13.64 10.81 1.33
N LYS A 50 -13.19 9.97 2.26
CA LYS A 50 -11.86 10.03 2.88
C LYS A 50 -11.24 8.65 2.92
N ILE A 51 -10.00 8.53 2.46
CA ILE A 51 -9.21 7.30 2.63
C ILE A 51 -8.65 7.34 4.05
N ILE A 52 -9.13 6.45 4.90
CA ILE A 52 -8.69 6.33 6.29
C ILE A 52 -7.38 5.54 6.37
N SER A 53 -7.22 4.56 5.49
CA SER A 53 -5.99 3.81 5.34
C SER A 53 -5.87 3.25 3.93
N SER A 54 -4.63 3.05 3.52
CA SER A 54 -4.25 2.42 2.28
C SER A 54 -3.04 1.54 2.53
N GLN A 55 -3.20 0.23 2.36
CA GLN A 55 -2.13 -0.74 2.48
C GLN A 55 -1.80 -1.28 1.09
N LYS A 56 -0.53 -1.21 0.67
CA LYS A 56 -0.13 -1.80 -0.62
C LYS A 56 -0.43 -3.29 -0.65
N LEU A 57 -0.94 -3.75 -1.79
CA LEU A 57 -1.17 -5.17 -2.06
C LEU A 57 -0.14 -5.67 -3.06
N TYR A 58 0.57 -6.72 -2.68
CA TYR A 58 1.43 -7.47 -3.58
C TYR A 58 0.55 -8.47 -4.32
N THR A 59 0.32 -8.19 -5.60
CA THR A 59 -0.45 -9.08 -6.47
C THR A 59 0.43 -9.54 -7.61
N GLU A 60 0.06 -10.68 -8.21
CA GLU A 60 0.71 -11.14 -9.44
C GLU A 60 0.71 -10.04 -10.50
N GLU A 61 -0.27 -9.13 -10.54
CA GLU A 61 -0.40 -8.22 -11.67
C GLU A 61 0.27 -6.85 -11.47
N SER A 62 0.46 -6.38 -10.22
CA SER A 62 0.96 -5.02 -9.95
C SER A 62 1.41 -4.83 -8.50
N PHE A 63 2.38 -3.92 -8.31
CA PHE A 63 2.90 -3.43 -7.01
C PHE A 63 2.39 -2.00 -6.68
N GLU A 64 1.54 -1.46 -7.55
CA GLU A 64 1.02 -0.09 -7.46
C GLU A 64 -0.35 0.00 -6.78
N PHE A 65 -0.98 -1.14 -6.50
CA PHE A 65 -2.34 -1.17 -5.99
C PHE A 65 -2.36 -1.36 -4.48
N SER A 66 -3.45 -0.89 -3.87
CA SER A 66 -3.63 -0.96 -2.43
C SER A 66 -5.01 -1.47 -2.05
N GLN A 67 -5.12 -2.02 -0.86
CA GLN A 67 -6.39 -2.15 -0.14
C GLN A 67 -6.64 -0.86 0.62
N GLY A 68 -7.81 -0.27 0.44
CA GLY A 68 -8.20 0.95 1.13
C GLY A 68 -9.41 0.76 2.03
N ILE A 69 -9.39 1.42 3.19
CA ILE A 69 -10.58 1.64 4.01
C ILE A 69 -11.03 3.07 3.79
N VAL A 70 -12.27 3.23 3.33
CA VAL A 70 -12.82 4.50 2.90
C VAL A 70 -14.03 4.86 3.74
N LEU A 71 -14.07 6.09 4.22
CA LEU A 71 -15.24 6.70 4.83
C LEU A 71 -15.99 7.50 3.75
N ILE A 72 -17.28 7.25 3.57
CA ILE A 72 -18.13 8.01 2.64
C ILE A 72 -19.20 8.73 3.46
N SER A 73 -19.25 10.06 3.37
CA SER A 73 -20.05 10.89 4.28
C SER A 73 -21.43 11.26 3.75
N ASP A 74 -21.62 11.31 2.44
CA ASP A 74 -22.82 11.86 1.79
C ASP A 74 -23.43 10.90 0.74
N LEU A 75 -23.26 9.59 0.93
CA LEU A 75 -23.82 8.59 0.03
C LEU A 75 -25.36 8.62 0.08
N ASN A 76 -26.00 8.72 -1.09
CA ASN A 76 -27.45 8.64 -1.20
C ASN A 76 -27.94 7.22 -0.88
N ASP A 77 -28.85 7.09 0.08
CA ASP A 77 -29.40 5.81 0.52
C ASP A 77 -30.27 5.13 -0.56
N ASP A 78 -30.77 5.89 -1.54
CA ASP A 78 -31.59 5.40 -2.66
C ASP A 78 -30.76 4.90 -3.85
N LEU A 79 -29.42 4.86 -3.75
CA LEU A 79 -28.58 4.31 -4.81
C LEU A 79 -28.89 2.83 -5.01
N ASN A 80 -29.21 2.47 -6.25
CA ASN A 80 -29.31 1.05 -6.58
C ASN A 80 -27.93 0.37 -6.49
N PRO A 81 -27.85 -0.95 -6.32
CA PRO A 81 -26.59 -1.65 -6.11
C PRO A 81 -25.54 -1.43 -7.22
N LYS A 82 -25.97 -1.27 -8.48
CA LYS A 82 -25.04 -1.03 -9.60
C LYS A 82 -24.42 0.36 -9.53
N GLU A 83 -25.22 1.37 -9.18
CA GLU A 83 -24.77 2.75 -9.00
C GLU A 83 -23.83 2.86 -7.79
N LEU A 84 -24.16 2.17 -6.70
CA LEU A 84 -23.30 2.09 -5.52
C LEU A 84 -21.92 1.51 -5.87
N VAL A 85 -21.89 0.33 -6.52
CA VAL A 85 -20.64 -0.31 -6.94
C VAL A 85 -19.86 0.59 -7.89
N LYS A 86 -20.53 1.27 -8.83
CA LYS A 86 -19.88 2.22 -9.75
C LYS A 86 -19.23 3.38 -8.99
N THR A 87 -19.94 4.00 -8.04
CA THR A 87 -19.40 5.10 -7.22
C THR A 87 -18.14 4.67 -6.46
N ILE A 88 -18.18 3.51 -5.80
CA ILE A 88 -17.05 2.98 -5.04
C ILE A 88 -15.90 2.59 -5.98
N ALA A 89 -16.19 1.98 -7.13
CA ALA A 89 -15.20 1.64 -8.13
C ALA A 89 -14.49 2.88 -8.68
N THR A 90 -15.21 3.98 -8.92
CA THR A 90 -14.63 5.26 -9.36
C THR A 90 -13.66 5.81 -8.31
N ILE A 91 -14.00 5.73 -7.01
CA ILE A 91 -13.07 6.09 -5.92
C ILE A 91 -11.82 5.20 -5.99
N GLY A 92 -11.97 3.89 -6.18
CA GLY A 92 -10.84 2.97 -6.23
C GLY A 92 -9.91 3.16 -7.41
N VAL A 93 -10.46 3.35 -8.62
CA VAL A 93 -9.63 3.63 -9.80
C VAL A 93 -8.85 4.94 -9.62
N LYS A 94 -9.50 6.02 -9.15
CA LYS A 94 -8.83 7.31 -8.92
C LYS A 94 -7.65 7.19 -7.95
N ASN A 95 -7.80 6.38 -6.91
CA ASN A 95 -6.83 6.28 -5.80
C ASN A 95 -5.96 5.01 -5.85
N LYS A 96 -5.99 4.26 -6.95
CA LYS A 96 -5.27 2.97 -7.10
C LYS A 96 -5.63 1.92 -6.02
N LEU A 97 -6.86 1.92 -5.51
CA LEU A 97 -7.34 0.96 -4.51
C LEU A 97 -8.02 -0.26 -5.18
N SER A 98 -7.32 -1.38 -5.31
CA SER A 98 -7.86 -2.60 -5.94
C SER A 98 -8.81 -3.36 -5.02
N LYS A 99 -8.81 -3.06 -3.72
CA LYS A 99 -9.81 -3.52 -2.76
C LYS A 99 -10.28 -2.35 -1.92
N ILE A 100 -11.59 -2.17 -1.80
CA ILE A 100 -12.18 -1.13 -0.95
C ILE A 100 -13.12 -1.75 0.08
N ILE A 101 -12.97 -1.34 1.33
CA ILE A 101 -13.96 -1.52 2.38
C ILE A 101 -14.50 -0.13 2.73
N ALA A 102 -15.76 0.13 2.38
CA ALA A 102 -16.39 1.43 2.56
C ALA A 102 -17.32 1.45 3.77
N PHE A 103 -17.22 2.47 4.63
CA PHE A 103 -18.06 2.66 5.80
C PHE A 103 -18.79 4.00 5.77
N LYS A 104 -19.97 4.06 6.41
CA LYS A 104 -20.75 5.30 6.62
C LYS A 104 -20.28 6.12 7.81
N SER A 105 -19.62 5.49 8.80
CA SER A 105 -19.28 6.17 10.06
C SER A 105 -17.84 5.91 10.52
N CYS A 106 -17.24 6.96 11.08
CA CYS A 106 -15.92 6.86 11.72
C CYS A 106 -15.89 5.83 12.86
N ARG A 107 -16.99 5.70 13.60
CA ARG A 107 -17.10 4.71 14.68
C ARG A 107 -16.95 3.29 14.12
N ALA A 108 -17.55 3.00 12.96
CA ALA A 108 -17.39 1.70 12.32
C ALA A 108 -15.93 1.46 11.92
N VAL A 109 -15.25 2.48 11.38
CA VAL A 109 -13.81 2.38 11.07
C VAL A 109 -12.99 2.10 12.33
N LYS A 110 -13.22 2.83 13.44
CA LYS A 110 -12.53 2.59 14.71
C LYS A 110 -12.75 1.17 15.23
N ILE A 111 -13.99 0.67 15.21
CA ILE A 111 -14.31 -0.70 15.62
C ILE A 111 -13.59 -1.72 14.72
N TYR A 112 -13.54 -1.47 13.41
CA TYR A 112 -12.88 -2.35 12.45
C TYR A 112 -11.38 -2.51 12.75
N TYR A 113 -10.71 -1.43 13.17
CA TYR A 113 -9.28 -1.44 13.48
C TYR A 113 -8.94 -1.94 14.88
N GLN A 114 -9.72 -1.57 15.89
CA GLN A 114 -9.32 -1.75 17.29
C GLN A 114 -9.62 -3.13 17.85
N VAL A 115 -10.42 -3.96 17.17
CA VAL A 115 -10.99 -5.14 17.82
C VAL A 115 -10.67 -6.43 17.08
N ILE A 116 -9.69 -7.17 17.60
CA ILE A 116 -9.29 -8.52 17.15
C ILE A 116 -10.48 -9.50 17.23
N LYS A 117 -11.36 -9.34 18.23
CA LYS A 117 -12.59 -10.13 18.40
C LYS A 117 -13.79 -9.23 18.77
N PRO A 118 -14.54 -8.71 17.78
CA PRO A 118 -15.65 -7.79 18.05
C PRO A 118 -16.79 -8.48 18.81
N THR A 119 -17.38 -7.76 19.77
CA THR A 119 -18.61 -8.18 20.45
C THR A 119 -19.75 -8.30 19.44
N ILE A 120 -20.84 -8.98 19.81
CA ILE A 120 -22.04 -9.09 18.95
C ILE A 120 -22.58 -7.70 18.58
N GLU A 121 -22.61 -6.78 19.54
CA GLU A 121 -23.03 -5.39 19.30
C GLU A 121 -22.12 -4.66 18.31
N GLN A 122 -20.81 -4.84 18.43
CA GLN A 122 -19.83 -4.26 17.51
C GLN A 122 -19.95 -4.85 16.10
N LYS A 123 -20.15 -6.17 15.96
CA LYS A 123 -20.42 -6.82 14.68
C LYS A 123 -21.68 -6.27 14.04
N ASN A 124 -22.79 -6.21 14.78
CA ASN A 124 -24.04 -5.64 14.30
C ASN A 124 -23.89 -4.17 13.89
N TYR A 125 -23.07 -3.40 14.61
CA TYR A 125 -22.78 -2.01 14.25
C TYR A 125 -21.96 -1.92 12.96
N LEU A 126 -20.93 -2.76 12.80
CA LEU A 126 -20.13 -2.83 11.57
C LEU A 126 -21.00 -3.20 10.37
N GLU A 127 -21.84 -4.23 10.48
CA GLU A 127 -22.72 -4.67 9.40
C GLU A 127 -23.69 -3.57 8.96
N LYS A 128 -24.28 -2.84 9.92
CA LYS A 128 -25.19 -1.72 9.62
C LYS A 128 -24.49 -0.51 8.99
N ASN A 129 -23.20 -0.32 9.25
CA ASN A 129 -22.44 0.84 8.77
C ASN A 129 -21.53 0.50 7.58
N LEU A 130 -21.39 -0.77 7.22
CA LEU A 130 -20.69 -1.21 6.03
C LEU A 130 -21.52 -0.83 4.81
N ILE A 131 -20.93 -0.04 3.93
CA ILE A 131 -21.54 0.34 2.66
C ILE A 131 -21.35 -0.81 1.67
N ALA A 132 -20.10 -1.19 1.41
CA ALA A 132 -19.76 -2.31 0.56
C ALA A 132 -18.31 -2.75 0.77
N LYS A 133 -18.02 -3.97 0.32
CA LYS A 133 -16.67 -4.46 0.04
C LYS A 133 -16.59 -4.71 -1.46
N VAL A 134 -15.63 -4.08 -2.13
CA VAL A 134 -15.53 -4.14 -3.60
C VAL A 134 -14.08 -4.46 -3.98
N ASP A 135 -13.92 -5.54 -4.74
CA ASP A 135 -12.68 -5.85 -5.45
C ASP A 135 -12.75 -5.24 -6.86
N ILE A 136 -11.70 -4.51 -7.24
CA ILE A 136 -11.62 -3.72 -8.46
C ILE A 136 -10.41 -4.19 -9.25
N ASP A 137 -10.67 -4.67 -10.46
CA ASP A 137 -9.63 -4.94 -11.45
C ASP A 137 -9.15 -3.61 -12.05
N ILE A 138 -8.24 -2.94 -11.33
CA ILE A 138 -7.67 -1.66 -11.76
C ILE A 138 -6.86 -1.86 -13.04
N ASN A 139 -6.24 -3.02 -13.26
CA ASN A 139 -5.48 -3.27 -14.47
C ASN A 139 -6.31 -3.07 -15.74
N LYS A 140 -7.60 -3.45 -15.75
CA LYS A 140 -8.49 -3.18 -16.89
C LYS A 140 -8.64 -1.69 -17.20
N SER A 141 -8.55 -0.82 -16.20
CA SER A 141 -8.63 0.64 -16.38
C SER A 141 -7.35 1.29 -16.90
N LEU A 142 -6.19 0.62 -16.72
CA LEU A 142 -4.89 1.13 -17.14
C LEU A 142 -4.66 0.98 -18.64
N SER A 143 -3.92 1.92 -19.24
CA SER A 143 -3.41 1.82 -20.61
C SER A 143 -2.36 0.70 -20.74
N LYS A 144 -2.14 0.20 -21.96
CA LYS A 144 -1.11 -0.81 -22.26
C LYS A 144 0.29 -0.35 -21.82
N LYS A 145 0.58 0.95 -21.90
CA LYS A 145 1.86 1.54 -21.47
C LYS A 145 2.01 1.47 -19.94
N GLU A 146 0.97 1.86 -19.21
CA GLU A 146 0.97 1.81 -17.74
C GLU A 146 1.08 0.38 -17.21
N ARG A 147 0.31 -0.57 -17.78
CA ARG A 147 0.40 -1.99 -17.40
C ARG A 147 1.82 -2.52 -17.57
N ARG A 148 2.48 -2.18 -18.69
CA ARG A 148 3.89 -2.56 -18.94
C ARG A 148 4.84 -1.94 -17.93
N LYS A 149 4.66 -0.65 -17.58
CA LYS A 149 5.48 0.03 -16.57
C LYS A 149 5.31 -0.63 -15.20
N ASN A 150 4.07 -0.88 -14.77
CA ASN A 150 3.78 -1.54 -13.50
C ASN A 150 4.36 -2.95 -13.43
N LYS A 151 4.21 -3.74 -14.52
CA LYS A 151 4.83 -5.07 -14.62
C LYS A 151 6.35 -5.00 -14.53
N LYS A 152 6.99 -4.06 -15.24
CA LYS A 152 8.45 -3.91 -15.19
C LYS A 152 8.92 -3.60 -13.77
N LYS A 153 8.21 -2.73 -13.06
CA LYS A 153 8.49 -2.38 -11.66
C LYS A 153 8.31 -3.57 -10.71
N ARG A 154 7.21 -4.32 -10.88
CA ARG A 154 6.93 -5.58 -10.18
C ARG A 154 8.09 -6.57 -10.34
N ASP A 155 8.42 -6.90 -11.59
CA ASP A 155 9.47 -7.86 -11.94
C ASP A 155 10.83 -7.46 -11.36
N PHE A 156 11.13 -6.16 -11.39
CA PHE A 156 12.38 -5.63 -10.83
C PHE A 156 12.44 -5.77 -9.31
N ILE A 157 11.39 -5.38 -8.57
CA ILE A 157 11.36 -5.53 -7.11
C ILE A 157 11.39 -7.01 -6.71
N GLU A 158 10.64 -7.86 -7.40
CA GLU A 158 10.61 -9.30 -7.14
C GLU A 158 11.98 -9.94 -7.32
N SER A 159 12.66 -9.64 -8.44
CA SER A 159 14.02 -10.13 -8.71
C SER A 159 14.99 -9.75 -7.59
N VAL A 160 15.01 -8.47 -7.19
CA VAL A 160 15.92 -8.02 -6.12
C VAL A 160 15.49 -8.55 -4.76
N GLY A 161 14.18 -8.63 -4.50
CA GLY A 161 13.62 -9.12 -3.25
C GLY A 161 13.95 -10.58 -2.97
N ILE A 162 13.92 -11.42 -4.00
CA ILE A 162 14.36 -12.82 -3.90
C ILE A 162 15.83 -12.88 -3.47
N GLU A 163 16.72 -12.14 -4.14
CA GLU A 163 18.15 -12.10 -3.80
C GLU A 163 18.40 -11.61 -2.36
N VAL A 164 17.69 -10.56 -1.94
CA VAL A 164 17.79 -10.05 -0.56
C VAL A 164 17.30 -11.10 0.44
N CYS A 165 16.18 -11.76 0.17
CA CYS A 165 15.66 -12.78 1.08
C CYS A 165 16.60 -13.99 1.18
N GLU A 166 17.23 -14.40 0.08
CA GLU A 166 18.27 -15.45 0.10
C GLU A 166 19.47 -15.06 0.96
N ILE A 167 19.91 -13.80 0.90
CA ILE A 167 21.01 -13.31 1.77
C ILE A 167 20.60 -13.37 3.24
N LEU A 168 19.37 -12.94 3.56
CA LEU A 168 18.87 -12.90 4.93
C LEU A 168 18.64 -14.30 5.52
N THR A 169 18.24 -15.27 4.69
CA THR A 169 17.97 -16.65 5.11
C THR A 169 19.23 -17.52 5.24
N LYS A 170 20.37 -17.07 4.69
CA LYS A 170 21.68 -17.73 4.89
C LYS A 170 22.25 -17.54 6.31
N GLY A 171 21.65 -16.69 7.15
CA GLY A 171 22.03 -16.51 8.55
C GLY A 171 21.05 -17.16 9.54
N GLU A 172 21.44 -17.26 10.82
CA GLU A 172 20.55 -17.75 11.88
C GLU A 172 19.38 -16.78 12.13
N VAL A 173 18.16 -17.32 12.12
CA VAL A 173 16.87 -16.60 12.28
C VAL A 173 16.77 -15.85 13.61
N GLU A 174 17.37 -16.39 14.67
CA GLU A 174 17.26 -15.86 16.04
C GLU A 174 17.96 -14.50 16.24
N ASN A 175 18.86 -14.13 15.33
CA ASN A 175 19.63 -12.89 15.40
C ASN A 175 19.20 -11.84 14.36
N PHE A 176 17.99 -11.92 13.81
CA PHE A 176 17.53 -10.94 12.81
C PHE A 176 17.33 -9.54 13.43
N SER A 177 17.80 -8.49 12.73
CA SER A 177 17.70 -7.10 13.16
C SER A 177 17.44 -6.18 11.97
N GLN A 178 16.98 -4.95 12.25
CA GLN A 178 16.83 -3.92 11.22
C GLN A 178 18.16 -3.57 10.53
N GLU A 179 19.27 -3.68 11.24
CA GLU A 179 20.61 -3.48 10.68
C GLU A 179 20.93 -4.56 9.65
N LYS A 180 20.61 -5.85 9.94
CA LYS A 180 20.79 -6.93 8.97
C LYS A 180 19.94 -6.74 7.72
N LEU A 181 18.69 -6.28 7.87
CA LEU A 181 17.83 -5.94 6.73
C LEU A 181 18.46 -4.85 5.87
N SER A 182 18.89 -3.75 6.51
CA SER A 182 19.56 -2.64 5.83
C SER A 182 20.84 -3.10 5.11
N ASN A 183 21.67 -3.90 5.77
CA ASN A 183 22.92 -4.41 5.22
C ASN A 183 22.71 -5.36 4.03
N ALA A 184 21.57 -6.04 3.93
CA ALA A 184 21.22 -6.85 2.79
C ALA A 184 20.65 -6.02 1.61
N MET A 185 19.85 -4.98 1.90
CA MET A 185 19.19 -4.17 0.87
C MET A 185 20.10 -3.11 0.25
N VAL A 186 20.94 -2.44 1.04
CA VAL A 186 21.77 -1.30 0.59
C VAL A 186 22.73 -1.68 -0.56
N PRO A 187 23.45 -2.81 -0.49
CA PRO A 187 24.27 -3.26 -1.62
C PRO A 187 23.44 -3.45 -2.89
N LYS A 188 22.23 -4.01 -2.77
CA LYS A 188 21.34 -4.24 -3.90
C LYS A 188 20.79 -2.97 -4.53
N LEU A 189 20.51 -1.94 -3.72
CA LEU A 189 20.22 -0.61 -4.24
C LEU A 189 21.41 -0.07 -5.05
N SER A 190 22.64 -0.19 -4.53
CA SER A 190 23.85 0.30 -5.20
C SER A 190 24.16 -0.43 -6.50
N GLU A 191 23.94 -1.75 -6.55
CA GLU A 191 24.13 -2.58 -7.74
C GLU A 191 23.11 -2.23 -8.84
N ASN A 192 21.91 -1.78 -8.45
CA ASN A 192 20.79 -1.60 -9.38
C ASN A 192 20.40 -0.13 -9.64
N ILE A 193 21.27 0.84 -9.33
CA ILE A 193 20.96 2.28 -9.45
C ILE A 193 20.41 2.65 -10.84
N GLU A 194 21.08 2.22 -11.91
CA GLU A 194 20.68 2.58 -13.27
C GLU A 194 19.33 1.98 -13.66
N GLU A 195 19.11 0.70 -13.35
CA GLU A 195 17.85 0.04 -13.70
C GLU A 195 16.70 0.58 -12.86
N MET A 196 16.94 0.84 -11.57
CA MET A 196 15.98 1.50 -10.68
C MET A 196 15.55 2.85 -11.27
N MET A 197 16.49 3.73 -11.63
CA MET A 197 16.15 5.04 -12.21
C MET A 197 15.35 4.89 -13.51
N LYS A 198 15.66 3.90 -14.36
CA LYS A 198 14.92 3.62 -15.60
C LYS A 198 13.51 3.07 -15.34
N VAL A 199 13.34 2.22 -14.33
CA VAL A 199 12.06 1.58 -13.98
C VAL A 199 11.11 2.58 -13.36
N TYR A 200 11.61 3.38 -12.41
CA TYR A 200 10.83 4.39 -11.72
C TYR A 200 10.60 5.63 -12.60
N ASP A 201 11.55 5.94 -13.48
CA ASP A 201 11.52 7.11 -14.36
C ASP A 201 11.47 8.42 -13.56
N LEU A 202 12.33 8.50 -12.54
CA LEU A 202 12.41 9.59 -11.55
C LEU A 202 13.88 9.89 -11.21
N SER A 203 14.14 10.97 -10.45
CA SER A 203 15.48 11.26 -9.94
C SER A 203 16.01 10.12 -9.06
N PHE A 204 17.33 10.08 -8.86
CA PHE A 204 17.96 9.07 -8.01
C PHE A 204 17.37 9.07 -6.59
N GLU A 205 17.19 10.25 -5.99
CA GLU A 205 16.73 10.41 -4.62
C GLU A 205 15.31 9.87 -4.45
N VAL A 206 14.40 10.25 -5.36
CA VAL A 206 13.00 9.81 -5.32
C VAL A 206 12.88 8.32 -5.64
N SER A 207 13.64 7.85 -6.63
CA SER A 207 13.65 6.44 -7.01
C SER A 207 14.17 5.56 -5.88
N SER A 208 15.24 5.98 -5.19
CA SER A 208 15.84 5.22 -4.08
C SER A 208 14.87 5.09 -2.91
N ASP A 209 14.21 6.17 -2.52
CA ASP A 209 13.22 6.14 -1.45
C ASP A 209 12.05 5.20 -1.78
N LEU A 210 11.47 5.33 -2.97
CA LEU A 210 10.37 4.48 -3.39
C LEU A 210 10.79 3.02 -3.55
N PHE A 211 11.98 2.76 -4.10
CA PHE A 211 12.54 1.42 -4.25
C PHE A 211 12.72 0.74 -2.91
N MET A 212 13.36 1.41 -1.94
CA MET A 212 13.59 0.84 -0.62
C MET A 212 12.28 0.54 0.11
N LYS A 213 11.27 1.41 -0.03
CA LYS A 213 9.90 1.16 0.48
C LYS A 213 9.27 -0.06 -0.18
N ASP A 214 9.23 -0.09 -1.51
CA ASP A 214 8.60 -1.17 -2.28
C ASP A 214 9.28 -2.52 -2.00
N LEU A 215 10.60 -2.54 -1.89
CA LEU A 215 11.39 -3.71 -1.55
C LEU A 215 11.14 -4.18 -0.11
N THR A 216 11.07 -3.25 0.86
CA THR A 216 10.77 -3.59 2.26
C THR A 216 9.41 -4.28 2.38
N PHE A 217 8.39 -3.69 1.77
CA PHE A 217 7.06 -4.26 1.79
C PHE A 217 6.99 -5.61 1.08
N TYR A 218 7.66 -5.77 -0.08
CA TYR A 218 7.76 -7.08 -0.74
C TYR A 218 8.36 -8.14 0.20
N LEU A 219 9.44 -7.79 0.91
CA LEU A 219 10.11 -8.69 1.85
C LEU A 219 9.25 -9.04 3.06
N ILE A 220 8.45 -8.11 3.59
CA ILE A 220 7.51 -8.40 4.68
C ILE A 220 6.51 -9.48 4.25
N ASP A 221 6.01 -9.41 3.02
CA ASP A 221 4.98 -10.34 2.54
C ASP A 221 5.56 -11.68 2.04
N ASN A 222 6.79 -11.68 1.52
CA ASN A 222 7.36 -12.82 0.80
C ASN A 222 8.61 -13.43 1.46
N CYS A 223 9.20 -12.79 2.46
CA CYS A 223 10.39 -13.28 3.17
C CYS A 223 10.08 -13.63 4.62
N LYS A 224 10.02 -14.93 4.93
CA LYS A 224 9.61 -15.46 6.24
C LYS A 224 10.30 -14.77 7.43
N ILE A 225 11.63 -14.62 7.39
CA ILE A 225 12.40 -14.02 8.48
C ILE A 225 12.05 -12.53 8.72
N VAL A 226 11.72 -11.80 7.65
CA VAL A 226 11.31 -10.40 7.73
C VAL A 226 9.87 -10.29 8.21
N ASN A 227 8.98 -11.17 7.73
CA ASN A 227 7.60 -11.27 8.19
C ASN A 227 7.52 -11.55 9.70
N GLU A 228 8.24 -12.56 10.18
CA GLU A 228 8.29 -12.92 11.60
C GLU A 228 8.84 -11.77 12.45
N PHE A 229 9.83 -11.03 11.96
CA PHE A 229 10.35 -9.85 12.65
C PHE A 229 9.34 -8.70 12.70
N ALA A 230 8.66 -8.41 11.58
CA ALA A 230 7.65 -7.36 11.51
C ALA A 230 6.47 -7.63 12.46
N ASN A 231 6.09 -8.91 12.60
CA ASN A 231 4.97 -9.36 13.43
C ASN A 231 5.34 -9.67 14.89
N LYS A 232 6.63 -9.64 15.27
CA LYS A 232 7.10 -9.83 16.66
C LYS A 232 6.75 -8.67 17.62
N LYS A 233 6.10 -7.60 17.13
CA LYS A 233 5.66 -6.44 17.92
C LYS A 233 4.23 -6.57 18.49
N GLU A 234 3.65 -7.76 18.53
CA GLU A 234 2.41 -8.05 19.30
C GLU A 234 2.71 -8.70 20.66
#